data_AF-A0A9D7CVG8-F1
#
_entry.id   AF-A0A9D7CVG8-F1
#
_cell.length_a   1.000
_cell.length_b   1.000
_cell.length_c   1.000
_cell.angle_alpha   90.00
_cell.angle_beta   90.00
_cell.angle_gamma   90.00
#
_symmetry.space_group_name_H-M   'P 1'
#
loop_
_entity.id
_entity.type
_entity.pdbx_description
1 polymer ?
#
loop_
_entity_poly.entity_id
_entity_poly.type
_entity_poly.pdbx_seq_one_letter_code
_entity_poly.pdbx_strand_id
1 'polypeptide(L)'
;MTTQAQGAFAERAIGDGGLEAVLAARRAGRDLTAFQSLVLGADILALGALADGIRAEEVGEVVRITVRDAEAVDARAADVVPMPDASPDARGLLYLRAVAAARILGPKAAPVVVDWTVTGMELAQLALSFGASELAGPIVSKRGLPIAKDDTKRVKGQGMVSAALLKQQELVELIRRSGREPVATEGATESATDLAALADVNAVKESTT
;
A
#
# COMPACT_ATOMS: atom_id res chain seq x y z
N MET A 1 -21.17 -11.65 -0.61
CA MET A 1 -22.09 -10.82 0.20
C MET A 1 -21.36 -9.69 0.95
N THR A 2 -20.07 -9.83 1.30
CA THR A 2 -19.29 -8.81 2.04
C THR A 2 -19.01 -7.53 1.25
N THR A 3 -18.77 -7.63 -0.06
CA THR A 3 -18.39 -6.48 -0.91
C THR A 3 -19.49 -5.43 -1.08
N GLN A 4 -20.78 -5.84 -1.11
CA GLN A 4 -21.90 -4.90 -1.22
C GLN A 4 -22.12 -4.09 0.07
N ALA A 5 -21.92 -4.69 1.24
CA ALA A 5 -22.05 -4.00 2.51
C ALA A 5 -20.91 -2.98 2.74
N GLN A 6 -19.70 -3.32 2.31
CA GLN A 6 -18.54 -2.42 2.36
C GLN A 6 -18.69 -1.22 1.41
N GLY A 7 -19.17 -1.45 0.18
CA GLY A 7 -19.47 -0.37 -0.77
C GLY A 7 -20.51 0.62 -0.24
N ALA A 8 -21.62 0.12 0.32
CA ALA A 8 -22.67 0.97 0.87
C ALA A 8 -22.22 1.80 2.09
N PHE A 9 -21.29 1.27 2.89
CA PHE A 9 -20.69 2.02 4.00
C PHE A 9 -19.77 3.15 3.48
N ALA A 10 -18.93 2.86 2.48
CA ALA A 10 -18.04 3.86 1.89
C ALA A 10 -18.83 4.99 1.22
N GLU A 11 -19.87 4.66 0.45
CA GLU A 11 -20.75 5.66 -0.17
C GLU A 11 -21.42 6.56 0.88
N ARG A 12 -21.92 5.97 1.97
CA ARG A 12 -22.50 6.75 3.08
C ARG A 12 -21.47 7.66 3.74
N ALA A 13 -20.27 7.15 4.02
CA ALA A 13 -19.20 7.96 4.64
C ALA A 13 -18.81 9.16 3.74
N ILE A 14 -18.76 8.97 2.42
CA ILE A 14 -18.49 10.04 1.45
C ILE A 14 -19.63 11.08 1.45
N GLY A 15 -20.88 10.62 1.48
CA GLY A 15 -22.06 11.48 1.54
C GLY A 15 -22.13 12.30 2.82
N ASP A 16 -22.02 11.64 3.97
CA ASP A 16 -22.03 12.28 5.30
C ASP A 16 -20.85 13.26 5.46
N GLY A 17 -19.71 12.97 4.81
CA GLY A 17 -18.54 13.85 4.77
C GLY A 17 -18.62 15.01 3.77
N GLY A 18 -19.69 15.11 2.98
CA GLY A 18 -19.88 16.16 1.97
C GLY A 18 -18.89 16.09 0.80
N LEU A 19 -18.31 14.92 0.54
CA LEU A 19 -17.23 14.72 -0.45
C LEU A 19 -17.74 14.28 -1.83
N GLU A 20 -19.05 14.15 -2.01
CA GLU A 20 -19.69 13.73 -3.27
C GLU A 20 -19.31 14.63 -4.45
N ALA A 21 -19.27 15.95 -4.22
CA ALA A 21 -18.89 16.92 -5.24
C ALA A 21 -17.42 16.76 -5.67
N VAL A 22 -16.54 16.35 -4.74
CA VAL A 22 -15.13 16.06 -5.04
C VAL A 22 -15.03 14.81 -5.91
N LEU A 23 -15.75 13.74 -5.55
CA LEU A 23 -15.79 12.50 -6.34
C LEU A 23 -16.34 12.74 -7.75
N ALA A 24 -17.43 13.50 -7.87
CA ALA A 24 -18.02 13.85 -9.16
C ALA A 24 -17.05 14.67 -10.03
N ALA A 25 -16.38 15.66 -9.44
CA ALA A 25 -15.37 16.47 -10.13
C ALA A 25 -14.17 15.61 -10.58
N ARG A 26 -13.72 14.68 -9.72
CA ARG A 26 -12.63 13.73 -10.03
C ARG A 26 -12.98 12.84 -11.23
N ARG A 27 -14.16 12.22 -11.21
CA ARG A 27 -14.64 11.36 -12.30
C ARG A 27 -14.79 12.15 -13.61
N ALA A 28 -15.22 13.40 -13.53
CA ALA A 28 -15.32 14.31 -14.68
C ALA A 28 -13.96 14.87 -15.16
N GLY A 29 -12.84 14.55 -14.48
CA GLY A 29 -11.51 15.05 -14.84
C GLY A 29 -11.35 16.56 -14.67
N ARG A 30 -12.12 17.17 -13.76
CA ARG A 30 -12.02 18.61 -13.46
C ARG A 30 -10.85 18.89 -12.53
N ASP A 31 -10.38 20.13 -12.57
CA ASP A 31 -9.44 20.64 -11.57
C ASP A 31 -10.06 20.58 -10.16
N LEU A 32 -9.27 20.09 -9.20
CA LEU A 32 -9.66 19.88 -7.82
C LEU A 32 -9.05 20.90 -6.85
N THR A 33 -8.28 21.87 -7.33
CA THR A 33 -7.67 22.91 -6.46
C THR A 33 -8.70 23.60 -5.58
N ALA A 34 -9.91 23.90 -6.09
CA ALA A 34 -10.98 24.52 -5.31
C ALA A 34 -11.48 23.67 -4.12
N PHE A 35 -11.28 22.34 -4.18
CA PHE A 35 -11.68 21.40 -3.12
C PHE A 35 -10.57 21.10 -2.10
N GLN A 36 -9.38 21.68 -2.26
CA GLN A 36 -8.23 21.35 -1.42
C GLN A 36 -8.51 21.54 0.08
N SER A 37 -9.07 22.69 0.47
CA SER A 37 -9.41 22.96 1.87
C SER A 37 -10.46 22.00 2.43
N LEU A 38 -11.42 21.60 1.60
CA LEU A 38 -12.44 20.62 1.98
C LEU A 38 -11.80 19.24 2.23
N VAL A 39 -10.99 18.76 1.28
CA VAL A 39 -10.29 17.47 1.38
C VAL A 39 -9.37 17.42 2.60
N LEU A 40 -8.60 18.49 2.83
CA LEU A 40 -7.69 18.58 3.97
C LEU A 40 -8.41 18.77 5.31
N GLY A 41 -9.67 19.21 5.32
CA GLY A 41 -10.49 19.38 6.52
C GLY A 41 -11.42 18.22 6.83
N ALA A 42 -11.64 17.30 5.89
CA ALA A 42 -12.63 16.25 5.98
C ALA A 42 -12.38 15.25 7.11
N ASP A 43 -13.46 14.61 7.57
CA ASP A 43 -13.37 13.46 8.48
C ASP A 43 -12.46 12.37 7.90
N ILE A 44 -11.67 11.74 8.78
CA ILE A 44 -10.62 10.81 8.35
C ILE A 44 -11.21 9.53 7.71
N LEU A 45 -12.38 9.08 8.15
CA LEU A 45 -13.03 7.89 7.60
C LEU A 45 -13.63 8.19 6.24
N ALA A 46 -14.31 9.33 6.10
CA ALA A 46 -14.84 9.80 4.82
C ALA A 46 -13.71 10.02 3.79
N LEU A 47 -12.59 10.59 4.24
CA LEU A 47 -11.42 10.84 3.42
C LEU A 47 -10.77 9.53 2.94
N GLY A 48 -10.59 8.56 3.84
CA GLY A 48 -10.08 7.24 3.50
C GLY A 48 -10.99 6.50 2.51
N ALA A 49 -12.30 6.49 2.77
CA ALA A 49 -13.29 5.87 1.90
C ALA A 49 -13.28 6.48 0.48
N LEU A 50 -13.22 7.81 0.37
CA LEU A 50 -13.11 8.48 -0.92
C LEU A 50 -11.82 8.09 -1.65
N ALA A 51 -10.68 8.17 -0.97
CA ALA A 51 -9.38 7.91 -1.58
C ALA A 51 -9.24 6.44 -2.03
N ASP A 52 -9.71 5.49 -1.23
CA ASP A 52 -9.70 4.07 -1.59
C ASP A 52 -10.64 3.76 -2.75
N GLY A 53 -11.83 4.39 -2.78
CA GLY A 53 -12.76 4.30 -3.91
C GLY A 53 -12.16 4.83 -5.21
N ILE A 54 -11.51 6.00 -5.17
CA ILE A 54 -10.79 6.55 -6.34
C ILE A 54 -9.65 5.62 -6.75
N ARG A 55 -8.89 5.06 -5.80
CA ARG A 55 -7.82 4.10 -6.09
C ARG A 55 -8.39 2.86 -6.78
N ALA A 56 -9.49 2.30 -6.30
CA ALA A 56 -10.13 1.15 -6.92
C ALA A 56 -10.60 1.44 -8.36
N GLU A 57 -11.15 2.64 -8.61
CA GLU A 57 -11.59 3.06 -9.95
C GLU A 57 -10.44 3.33 -10.93
N GLU A 58 -9.35 3.94 -10.46
CA GLU A 58 -8.26 4.42 -11.32
C GLU A 58 -7.11 3.44 -11.47
N VAL A 59 -6.84 2.64 -10.44
CA VAL A 59 -5.68 1.75 -10.35
C VAL A 59 -6.11 0.28 -10.26
N GLY A 60 -7.31 0.00 -9.74
CA GLY A 60 -7.80 -1.37 -9.53
C GLY A 60 -7.22 -2.01 -8.26
N GLU A 61 -7.33 -3.33 -8.14
CA GLU A 61 -6.98 -4.07 -6.91
C GLU A 61 -5.48 -4.32 -6.71
N VAL A 62 -4.67 -4.03 -7.72
CA VAL A 62 -3.24 -4.28 -7.69
C VAL A 62 -2.53 -3.32 -6.73
N VAL A 63 -1.71 -3.87 -5.86
CA VAL A 63 -0.76 -3.15 -5.01
C VAL A 63 0.65 -3.57 -5.38
N ARG A 64 1.47 -2.60 -5.77
CA ARG A 64 2.87 -2.86 -6.10
C ARG A 64 3.73 -2.96 -4.86
N ILE A 65 4.68 -3.89 -4.87
CA ILE A 65 5.72 -4.02 -3.85
C ILE A 65 7.06 -3.75 -4.52
N THR A 66 7.71 -2.66 -4.13
CA THR A 66 9.03 -2.28 -4.62
C THR A 66 10.05 -2.49 -3.51
N VAL A 67 10.76 -3.61 -3.57
CA VAL A 67 11.93 -3.82 -2.70
C VAL A 67 13.07 -2.94 -3.20
N ARG A 68 13.53 -2.02 -2.35
CA ARG A 68 14.63 -1.11 -2.67
C ARG A 68 15.94 -1.63 -2.10
N ASP A 69 17.02 -1.43 -2.83
CA ASP A 69 18.35 -1.51 -2.24
C ASP A 69 18.55 -0.32 -1.30
N ALA A 70 19.01 -0.59 -0.07
CA ALA A 70 19.16 0.43 0.97
C ALA A 70 20.14 1.58 0.60
N GLU A 71 21.02 1.34 -0.37
CA GLU A 71 22.07 2.27 -0.81
C GLU A 71 21.79 2.90 -2.18
N ALA A 72 20.72 2.50 -2.88
CA ALA A 72 20.42 3.00 -4.21
C ALA A 72 19.67 4.34 -4.17
N VAL A 73 20.04 5.26 -5.07
CA VAL A 73 19.30 6.50 -5.29
C VAL A 73 17.99 6.16 -6.00
N ASP A 74 16.87 6.31 -5.30
CA ASP A 74 15.56 6.00 -5.87
C ASP A 74 15.07 7.15 -6.76
N ALA A 75 15.01 6.91 -8.07
CA ALA A 75 14.43 7.83 -9.04
C ALA A 75 12.94 8.13 -8.77
N ARG A 76 12.25 7.26 -8.02
CA ARG A 76 10.84 7.41 -7.64
C ARG A 76 10.64 7.97 -6.24
N ALA A 77 11.69 8.54 -5.62
CA ALA A 77 11.57 9.20 -4.32
C ALA A 77 10.53 10.33 -4.32
N ALA A 78 10.28 10.99 -5.46
CA ALA A 78 9.27 12.02 -5.61
C ALA A 78 7.81 11.50 -5.49
N ASP A 79 7.58 10.21 -5.78
CA ASP A 79 6.26 9.58 -5.65
C ASP A 79 5.96 9.13 -4.21
N VAL A 80 6.96 9.16 -3.32
CA VAL A 80 6.84 8.75 -1.92
C VAL A 80 6.18 9.87 -1.14
N VAL A 81 5.07 9.55 -0.47
CA VAL A 81 4.41 10.50 0.42
C VAL A 81 5.31 10.74 1.64
N PRO A 82 5.77 11.97 1.89
CA PRO A 82 6.68 12.25 3.00
C PRO A 82 5.95 12.12 4.34
N MET A 83 6.66 11.65 5.35
CA MET A 83 6.17 11.67 6.72
C MET A 83 6.08 13.12 7.21
N PRO A 84 4.94 13.59 7.75
CA PRO A 84 4.83 14.95 8.27
C PRO A 84 5.71 15.13 9.52
N ASP A 85 6.32 16.32 9.61
CA ASP A 85 7.01 16.75 10.83
C ASP A 85 5.96 17.19 11.86
N ALA A 86 5.52 16.23 12.67
CA ALA A 86 4.49 16.40 13.68
C ALA A 86 4.81 15.59 14.94
N SER A 87 4.11 15.88 16.03
CA SER A 87 4.21 15.10 17.27
C SER A 87 3.83 13.64 17.02
N PRO A 88 4.44 12.68 17.75
CA PRO A 88 4.19 11.25 17.55
C PRO A 88 2.70 10.87 17.55
N ASP A 89 1.93 11.48 18.46
CA ASP A 89 0.51 11.17 18.66
C ASP A 89 -0.38 11.59 17.47
N ALA A 90 -0.01 12.68 16.76
CA ALA A 90 -0.76 13.18 15.61
C ALA A 90 -0.21 12.67 14.27
N ARG A 91 1.06 12.23 14.26
CA ARG A 91 1.81 11.93 13.04
C ARG A 91 1.14 10.88 12.15
N GLY A 92 0.62 9.81 12.74
CA GLY A 92 -0.03 8.74 11.98
C GLY A 92 -1.29 9.22 11.24
N LEU A 93 -2.17 9.97 11.91
CA LEU A 93 -3.39 10.49 11.29
C LEU A 93 -3.09 11.55 10.21
N LEU A 94 -2.12 12.43 10.48
CA LEU A 94 -1.67 13.42 9.49
C LEU A 94 -1.06 12.74 8.27
N TYR A 95 -0.30 11.65 8.47
CA TYR A 95 0.25 10.86 7.37
C TYR A 95 -0.84 10.23 6.50
N LEU A 96 -1.83 9.57 7.11
CA LEU A 96 -2.95 8.98 6.37
C LEU A 96 -3.76 10.03 5.59
N ARG A 97 -3.95 11.22 6.17
CA ARG A 97 -4.56 12.36 5.48
C ARG A 97 -3.71 12.82 4.28
N ALA A 98 -2.39 12.87 4.42
CA ALA A 98 -1.48 13.21 3.32
C ALA A 98 -1.54 12.18 2.19
N VAL A 99 -1.59 10.88 2.51
CA VAL A 99 -1.74 9.79 1.52
C VAL A 99 -3.06 9.93 0.76
N ALA A 100 -4.16 10.14 1.46
CA ALA A 100 -5.46 10.31 0.81
C ALA A 100 -5.52 11.60 -0.02
N ALA A 101 -4.98 12.71 0.47
CA ALA A 101 -4.89 13.94 -0.29
C ALA A 101 -4.05 13.76 -1.57
N ALA A 102 -2.93 13.04 -1.51
CA ALA A 102 -2.12 12.72 -2.69
C ALA A 102 -2.91 11.93 -3.74
N ARG A 103 -3.73 10.95 -3.31
CA ARG A 103 -4.62 10.20 -4.22
C ARG A 103 -5.72 11.07 -4.83
N ILE A 104 -6.39 11.87 -4.01
CA ILE A 104 -7.57 12.66 -4.44
C ILE A 104 -7.16 13.83 -5.32
N LEU A 105 -6.17 14.61 -4.88
CA LEU A 105 -5.76 15.88 -5.51
C LEU A 105 -4.63 15.71 -6.52
N GLY A 106 -3.87 14.61 -6.44
CA GLY A 106 -2.78 14.32 -7.36
C GLY A 106 -3.27 13.92 -8.76
N PRO A 107 -2.36 13.72 -9.73
CA PRO A 107 -2.75 13.35 -11.09
C PRO A 107 -3.55 12.04 -11.15
N LYS A 108 -4.36 11.88 -12.21
CA LYS A 108 -5.18 10.68 -12.42
C LYS A 108 -4.31 9.43 -12.51
N ALA A 109 -4.67 8.39 -11.74
CA ALA A 109 -3.94 7.13 -11.67
C ALA A 109 -2.45 7.25 -11.30
N ALA A 110 -2.01 8.40 -10.77
CA ALA A 110 -0.63 8.57 -10.32
C ALA A 110 -0.28 7.54 -9.22
N PRO A 111 0.96 7.02 -9.19
CA PRO A 111 1.40 6.18 -8.09
C PRO A 111 1.41 6.98 -6.79
N VAL A 112 0.83 6.40 -5.74
CA VAL A 112 0.95 6.91 -4.37
C VAL A 112 1.76 5.88 -3.60
N VAL A 113 3.02 6.21 -3.36
CA VAL A 113 4.02 5.28 -2.79
C VAL A 113 4.18 5.56 -1.31
N VAL A 114 4.18 4.49 -0.51
CA VAL A 114 4.40 4.53 0.94
C VAL A 114 5.68 3.79 1.27
N ASP A 115 6.60 4.48 1.96
CA ASP A 115 7.82 3.86 2.45
C ASP A 115 7.58 3.20 3.81
N TRP A 116 7.60 1.86 3.87
CA TRP A 116 7.34 1.11 5.10
C TRP A 116 8.47 1.23 6.14
N THR A 117 9.67 1.61 5.74
CA THR A 117 10.80 1.77 6.68
C THR A 117 10.70 3.08 7.46
N VAL A 118 10.11 4.10 6.86
CA VAL A 118 9.83 5.38 7.51
C VAL A 118 8.55 5.32 8.34
N THR A 119 7.52 4.64 7.82
CA THR A 119 6.17 4.66 8.41
C THR A 119 5.90 3.53 9.38
N GLY A 120 6.63 2.42 9.28
CA GLY A 120 6.28 1.17 9.94
C GLY A 120 5.26 0.37 9.14
N MET A 121 5.25 -0.94 9.37
CA MET A 121 4.48 -1.89 8.57
C MET A 121 2.96 -1.73 8.77
N GLU A 122 2.54 -1.44 10.00
CA GLU A 122 1.15 -1.29 10.39
C GLU A 122 0.53 -0.03 9.74
N LEU A 123 1.27 1.08 9.75
CA LEU A 123 0.80 2.33 9.14
C LEU A 123 0.81 2.21 7.60
N ALA A 124 1.80 1.53 7.01
CA ALA A 124 1.83 1.25 5.59
C ALA A 124 0.60 0.44 5.13
N GLN A 125 0.16 -0.52 5.93
CA GLN A 125 -1.07 -1.27 5.67
C GLN A 125 -2.32 -0.41 5.76
N LEU A 126 -2.42 0.44 6.77
CA LEU A 126 -3.55 1.35 6.88
C LEU A 126 -3.59 2.31 5.69
N ALA A 127 -2.43 2.79 5.24
CA ALA A 127 -2.31 3.71 4.10
C ALA A 127 -2.87 3.12 2.79
N LEU A 128 -2.90 1.79 2.65
CA LEU A 128 -3.58 1.12 1.54
C LEU A 128 -5.06 1.53 1.47
N SER A 129 -5.78 1.54 2.60
CA SER A 129 -7.18 2.00 2.70
C SER A 129 -7.35 3.51 2.61
N PHE A 130 -6.27 4.26 2.40
CA PHE A 130 -6.25 5.70 2.15
C PHE A 130 -5.77 6.01 0.73
N GLY A 131 -5.75 5.02 -0.17
CA GLY A 131 -5.46 5.21 -1.58
C GLY A 131 -4.00 5.03 -2.00
N ALA A 132 -3.13 4.54 -1.09
CA ALA A 132 -1.81 4.06 -1.49
C ALA A 132 -1.94 2.88 -2.48
N SER A 133 -1.11 2.90 -3.52
CA SER A 133 -1.10 1.86 -4.58
C SER A 133 0.23 1.11 -4.64
N GLU A 134 1.22 1.56 -3.89
CA GLU A 134 2.55 0.97 -3.89
C GLU A 134 3.17 1.08 -2.50
N LEU A 135 3.74 -0.03 -2.05
CA LEU A 135 4.54 -0.11 -0.86
C LEU A 135 6.00 -0.25 -1.30
N ALA A 136 6.90 0.53 -0.70
CA ALA A 136 8.32 0.47 -1.04
C ALA A 136 9.24 0.52 0.19
N GLY A 137 10.43 -0.03 0.05
CA GLY A 137 11.47 0.03 1.08
C GLY A 137 12.44 -1.16 1.02
N PRO A 138 13.54 -1.14 1.76
CA PRO A 138 14.41 -2.29 1.88
C PRO A 138 13.79 -3.40 2.74
N ILE A 139 14.20 -4.64 2.47
CA ILE A 139 13.91 -5.78 3.33
C ILE A 139 14.91 -5.78 4.50
N VAL A 140 14.38 -5.54 5.69
CA VAL A 140 15.15 -5.47 6.94
C VAL A 140 14.80 -6.61 7.89
N SER A 141 15.77 -6.98 8.71
CA SER A 141 15.59 -7.92 9.81
C SER A 141 14.67 -7.34 10.90
N LYS A 142 14.26 -8.16 11.89
CA LYS A 142 13.48 -7.70 13.06
C LYS A 142 14.15 -6.57 13.86
N ARG A 143 15.46 -6.36 13.68
CA ARG A 143 16.23 -5.30 14.33
C ARG A 143 16.39 -4.05 13.45
N GLY A 144 15.73 -4.00 12.29
CA GLY A 144 15.84 -2.89 11.33
C GLY A 144 17.13 -2.88 10.51
N LEU A 145 17.99 -3.89 10.67
CA LEU A 145 19.23 -4.01 9.91
C LEU A 145 18.95 -4.66 8.54
N PRO A 146 19.56 -4.17 7.44
CA PRO A 146 19.49 -4.81 6.14
C PRO A 146 19.84 -6.30 6.22
N ILE A 147 19.03 -7.14 5.57
CA ILE A 147 19.31 -8.57 5.48
C ILE A 147 20.35 -8.78 4.37
N ALA A 148 21.48 -9.42 4.70
CA ALA A 148 22.47 -9.78 3.68
C ALA A 148 21.86 -10.79 2.70
N LYS A 149 22.23 -10.72 1.41
CA LYS A 149 21.69 -11.59 0.36
C LYS A 149 21.82 -13.09 0.68
N ASP A 150 22.87 -13.47 1.41
CA ASP A 150 23.15 -14.86 1.79
C ASP A 150 22.60 -15.26 3.17
N ASP A 151 21.87 -14.38 3.85
CA ASP A 151 21.29 -14.71 5.15
C ASP A 151 20.15 -15.73 4.97
N THR A 152 20.32 -16.88 5.60
CA THR A 152 19.45 -18.04 5.44
C THR A 152 18.89 -18.47 6.78
N LYS A 153 17.59 -18.76 6.78
CA LYS A 153 16.84 -19.21 7.95
C LYS A 153 16.38 -20.64 7.73
N ARG A 154 16.61 -21.48 8.74
CA ARG A 154 16.09 -22.85 8.74
C ARG A 154 14.59 -22.84 8.97
N VAL A 155 13.82 -23.33 8.00
CA VAL A 155 12.37 -23.50 8.07
C VAL A 155 12.05 -24.99 8.20
N LYS A 156 11.20 -25.34 9.16
CA LYS A 156 10.79 -26.74 9.41
C LYS A 156 10.10 -27.28 8.14
N GLY A 157 10.68 -28.32 7.54
CA GLY A 157 10.13 -28.97 6.33
C GLY A 157 10.57 -28.36 4.99
N GLN A 158 11.33 -27.26 4.97
CA GLN A 158 11.84 -26.62 3.74
C GLN A 158 13.36 -26.43 3.71
N GLY A 159 14.07 -26.72 4.80
CA GLY A 159 15.52 -26.59 4.85
C GLY A 159 15.96 -25.14 5.08
N MET A 160 17.02 -24.70 4.40
CA MET A 160 17.56 -23.34 4.49
C MET A 160 16.92 -22.47 3.41
N VAL A 161 16.21 -21.40 3.80
CA VAL A 161 15.54 -20.47 2.89
C VAL A 161 16.08 -19.07 3.13
N SER A 162 16.23 -18.25 2.08
CA SER A 162 16.64 -16.86 2.22
C SER A 162 15.70 -16.10 3.17
N ALA A 163 16.28 -15.42 4.15
CA ALA A 163 15.52 -14.59 5.08
C ALA A 163 14.81 -13.43 4.37
N ALA A 164 15.39 -12.92 3.27
CA ALA A 164 14.78 -11.88 2.46
C ALA A 164 13.53 -12.37 1.71
N LEU A 165 13.60 -13.56 1.10
CA LEU A 165 12.44 -14.17 0.43
C LEU A 165 11.29 -14.45 1.39
N LEU A 166 11.58 -14.95 2.59
CA LEU A 166 10.55 -15.17 3.61
C LEU A 166 9.84 -13.87 4.00
N LYS A 167 10.59 -12.76 4.14
CA LYS A 167 10.03 -11.45 4.44
C LYS A 167 9.18 -10.89 3.31
N GLN A 168 9.60 -11.10 2.06
CA GLN A 168 8.81 -10.74 0.90
C GLN A 168 7.51 -11.55 0.82
N GLN A 169 7.54 -12.84 1.16
CA GLN A 169 6.34 -13.66 1.24
C GLN A 169 5.38 -13.19 2.33
N GLU A 170 5.89 -12.83 3.51
CA GLU A 170 5.08 -12.23 4.59
C GLU A 170 4.37 -10.95 4.12
N LEU A 171 5.06 -10.09 3.36
CA LEU A 171 4.47 -8.86 2.78
C LEU A 171 3.37 -9.17 1.77
N VAL A 172 3.62 -10.11 0.86
CA VAL A 172 2.65 -10.57 -0.15
C VAL A 172 1.40 -11.11 0.52
N GLU A 173 1.57 -11.99 1.51
CA GLU A 173 0.44 -12.62 2.21
C GLU A 173 -0.38 -11.58 2.98
N LEU A 174 0.30 -10.60 3.57
CA LEU A 174 -0.33 -9.53 4.30
C LEU A 174 -1.21 -8.65 3.39
N ILE A 175 -0.77 -8.33 2.18
CA ILE A 175 -1.56 -7.58 1.19
C ILE A 175 -2.74 -8.42 0.70
N ARG A 176 -2.57 -9.74 0.50
CA ARG A 176 -3.69 -10.61 0.15
C ARG A 176 -4.78 -10.63 1.23
N ARG A 177 -4.39 -10.63 2.50
CA ARG A 177 -5.34 -10.59 3.64
C ARG A 177 -6.14 -9.29 3.70
N SER A 178 -5.65 -8.19 3.12
CA SER A 178 -6.42 -6.96 2.97
C SER A 178 -7.34 -6.96 1.74
N GLY A 179 -7.45 -8.08 1.03
CA GLY A 179 -8.33 -8.25 -0.14
C GLY A 179 -7.73 -7.73 -1.45
N ARG A 180 -6.41 -7.49 -1.49
CA ARG A 180 -5.72 -6.86 -2.62
C ARG A 180 -4.79 -7.83 -3.33
N GLU A 181 -4.43 -7.50 -4.56
CA GLU A 181 -3.52 -8.31 -5.38
C GLU A 181 -2.09 -7.76 -5.31
N PRO A 182 -1.15 -8.41 -4.59
CA PRO A 182 0.23 -7.97 -4.56
C PRO A 182 0.96 -8.32 -5.87
N VAL A 183 1.64 -7.33 -6.44
CA VAL A 183 2.55 -7.50 -7.58
C VAL A 183 3.93 -6.98 -7.20
N ALA A 184 4.94 -7.84 -7.25
CA ALA A 184 6.32 -7.40 -7.08
C ALA A 184 6.81 -6.72 -8.37
N THR A 185 7.36 -5.51 -8.28
CA THR A 185 7.96 -4.80 -9.42
C THR A 185 9.48 -4.85 -9.37
N GLU A 186 10.12 -4.95 -10.55
CA GLU A 186 11.58 -5.06 -10.68
C GLU A 186 12.31 -3.78 -10.25
N GLY A 187 12.63 -3.72 -8.95
CA GLY A 187 13.95 -3.46 -8.38
C GLY A 187 14.46 -4.66 -7.58
N ALA A 188 13.74 -5.79 -7.65
CA ALA A 188 14.12 -7.06 -7.11
C ALA A 188 15.25 -7.64 -7.97
N THR A 189 16.43 -7.78 -7.37
CA THR A 189 17.52 -8.55 -7.93
C THR A 189 17.00 -9.91 -8.39
N GLU A 190 17.14 -10.17 -9.69
CA GLU A 190 16.84 -11.41 -10.43
C GLU A 190 16.16 -12.52 -9.62
N SER A 191 14.82 -12.59 -9.62
CA SER A 191 14.02 -13.80 -9.27
C SER A 191 12.52 -13.61 -9.54
N ALA A 192 12.14 -12.93 -10.63
CA ALA A 192 10.73 -12.80 -11.03
C ALA A 192 10.10 -14.17 -11.42
N THR A 193 10.92 -15.14 -11.81
CA THR A 193 10.48 -16.45 -12.30
C THR A 193 10.13 -17.45 -11.19
N ASP A 194 10.65 -17.27 -9.97
CA ASP A 194 10.48 -18.26 -8.89
C ASP A 194 9.27 -17.99 -7.97
N LEU A 195 8.74 -16.76 -7.95
CA LEU A 195 7.65 -16.35 -7.05
C LEU A 195 6.26 -16.83 -7.49
N ALA A 196 6.00 -16.91 -8.80
CA ALA A 196 4.78 -17.53 -9.33
C ALA A 196 4.80 -19.06 -9.13
N ALA A 197 5.96 -19.70 -9.30
CA ALA A 197 6.13 -21.14 -9.16
C ALA A 197 6.02 -21.64 -7.69
N LEU A 198 6.40 -20.82 -6.71
CA LEU A 198 6.34 -21.19 -5.28
C LEU A 198 4.96 -20.96 -4.62
N ALA A 199 4.15 -20.04 -5.16
CA ALA A 199 2.77 -19.84 -4.70
C ALA A 199 1.88 -21.07 -5.00
N ASP A 200 2.09 -21.71 -6.16
CA ASP A 200 1.37 -22.93 -6.53
C ASP A 200 1.73 -24.13 -5.64
N VAL A 201 2.99 -24.22 -5.16
CA VAL A 201 3.42 -25.33 -4.29
C VAL A 201 2.70 -25.33 -2.93
N ASN A 202 2.30 -24.17 -2.42
CA ASN A 202 1.52 -24.09 -1.18
C ASN A 202 0.01 -24.33 -1.41
N ALA A 203 -0.53 -24.01 -2.59
CA ALA A 203 -1.93 -24.33 -2.94
C ALA A 203 -2.17 -25.84 -3.07
N VAL A 204 -1.17 -26.60 -3.56
CA VAL A 204 -1.28 -28.08 -3.66
C VAL A 204 -1.34 -28.76 -2.29
N LYS A 205 -0.81 -28.14 -1.22
CA LYS A 205 -0.80 -28.74 0.12
C LYS A 205 -2.12 -28.63 0.88
N GLU A 206 -3.00 -27.70 0.54
CA GLU A 206 -4.32 -27.57 1.17
C GLU A 206 -5.40 -28.45 0.54
N SER A 207 -5.11 -29.11 -0.60
CA SER A 207 -6.07 -30.01 -1.28
C SER A 207 -5.87 -31.50 -0.98
N THR A 208 -4.90 -31.86 -0.12
CA THR A 208 -4.62 -33.27 0.25
C THR A 208 -4.74 -33.54 1.75
N THR A 209 -5.79 -33.00 2.39
CA THR A 209 -6.22 -33.42 3.73
C THR A 209 -7.72 -33.62 3.74
#